data_AF-A0A2D7JV14-F1
#
_entry.id   AF-A0A2D7JV14-F1
#
_cell.length_a   1.000
_cell.length_b   1.000
_cell.length_c   1.000
_cell.angle_alpha   90.00
_cell.angle_beta   90.00
_cell.angle_gamma   90.00
#
_symmetry.space_group_name_H-M   'P 1'
#
loop_
_entity.id
_entity.type
_entity.pdbx_description
1 polymer ?
#
loop_
_entity_poly.entity_id
_entity_poly.type
_entity_poly.pdbx_seq_one_letter_code
_entity_poly.pdbx_strand_id
1 'polypeptide(L)' 'MKKLQTLLFALMMLTVSLAGCTDLSNQVDLDNDTVVDADDLCPGTDPQLTVDLNGCADNQLDDDGDLVMN' A
#
# COMPACT_ATOMS: atom_id res chain seq x y z
N MET A 1 -43.10 8.45 -5.75
CA MET A 1 -42.32 7.85 -4.65
C MET A 1 -41.24 6.89 -5.12
N LYS A 2 -41.52 5.99 -6.07
CA LYS A 2 -40.52 5.01 -6.60
C LYS A 2 -39.24 5.66 -7.15
N LYS A 3 -39.34 6.76 -7.91
CA LYS A 3 -38.17 7.50 -8.43
C LYS A 3 -37.26 8.07 -7.33
N LEU A 4 -37.84 8.51 -6.21
CA LEU A 4 -37.10 9.04 -5.06
C LEU A 4 -36.42 7.91 -4.27
N GLN A 5 -37.08 6.77 -4.11
CA GLN A 5 -36.47 5.57 -3.52
C GLN A 5 -35.34 5.03 -4.39
N THR A 6 -35.52 4.93 -5.71
CA THR A 6 -34.47 4.51 -6.63
C THR A 6 -33.26 5.46 -6.60
N LEU A 7 -33.50 6.78 -6.48
CA LEU A 7 -32.45 7.78 -6.33
C LEU A 7 -31.71 7.64 -4.98
N LEU A 8 -32.44 7.40 -3.88
CA LEU A 8 -31.87 7.16 -2.55
C LEU A 8 -31.04 5.87 -2.50
N PHE A 9 -31.50 4.79 -3.13
CA PHE A 9 -30.74 3.55 -3.24
C PHE A 9 -29.49 3.74 -4.11
N ALA A 10 -29.59 4.43 -5.25
CA ALA A 10 -28.44 4.73 -6.09
C ALA A 10 -27.41 5.61 -5.36
N LEU A 11 -27.87 6.59 -4.57
CA LEU A 11 -27.01 7.45 -3.77
C LEU A 11 -26.33 6.67 -2.63
N MET A 12 -27.06 5.78 -1.95
CA MET A 12 -26.47 4.90 -0.95
C MET A 12 -25.39 3.97 -1.54
N MET A 13 -25.64 3.37 -2.70
CA MET A 13 -24.63 2.54 -3.38
C MET A 13 -23.40 3.35 -3.82
N LEU A 14 -23.58 4.62 -4.23
CA LEU A 14 -22.48 5.52 -4.57
C LEU A 14 -21.63 5.89 -3.34
N THR A 15 -22.25 6.01 -2.17
CA THR A 15 -21.54 6.31 -0.91
C THR A 15 -20.80 5.10 -0.32
N VAL A 16 -21.25 3.87 -0.59
CA VAL A 16 -20.55 2.64 -0.15
C VAL A 16 -19.19 2.52 -0.84
N SER A 17 -19.10 2.89 -2.12
CA SER A 17 -17.84 2.88 -2.87
C SER A 17 -16.80 3.88 -2.34
N LEU A 18 -17.22 4.92 -1.63
CA LEU A 18 -16.32 5.96 -1.11
C LEU A 18 -15.82 5.67 0.32
N ALA A 19 -16.61 4.96 1.12
CA ALA A 19 -16.23 4.58 2.49
C ALA A 19 -15.33 3.32 2.56
N GLY A 20 -15.21 2.56 1.47
CA GLY A 20 -14.38 1.36 1.41
C GLY A 20 -12.87 1.61 1.26
N CYS A 21 -12.42 2.87 1.20
CA CYS A 21 -11.05 3.24 0.86
C CYS A 21 -10.37 4.15 1.90
N THR A 22 -10.85 4.18 3.15
CA THR A 22 -10.34 5.15 4.16
C THR A 22 -9.69 4.51 5.40
N ASP A 23 -9.11 3.32 5.30
CA ASP A 23 -8.13 2.87 6.31
C ASP A 23 -6.76 3.48 5.99
N LEU A 24 -6.59 4.77 6.28
CA LEU A 24 -5.33 5.49 6.05
C LEU A 24 -4.25 5.11 7.08
N SER A 25 -4.58 4.36 8.13
CA SER A 25 -3.60 3.95 9.15
C SER A 25 -2.71 2.79 8.71
N ASN A 26 -3.22 1.89 7.85
CA ASN A 26 -2.50 0.69 7.38
C ASN A 26 -1.97 0.83 5.94
N GLN A 27 -2.04 2.03 5.36
CA GLN A 27 -1.60 2.30 3.98
C GLN A 27 -0.52 3.37 3.91
N VAL A 28 0.19 3.61 5.02
CA VAL A 28 1.35 4.49 5.02
C VAL A 28 2.52 3.73 4.42
N ASP A 29 3.16 4.36 3.45
CA ASP A 29 4.37 3.92 2.75
C ASP A 29 5.25 5.18 2.64
N LEU A 30 6.25 5.26 3.52
CA LEU A 30 7.07 6.46 3.73
C LEU A 30 8.17 6.66 2.69
N ASP A 31 8.69 5.58 2.11
CA ASP A 31 9.74 5.63 1.09
C ASP A 31 9.21 5.42 -0.34
N ASN A 32 7.93 5.08 -0.47
CA ASN A 32 7.18 4.94 -1.70
C ASN A 32 7.63 3.75 -2.56
N ASP A 33 8.15 2.70 -1.93
CA ASP A 33 8.66 1.50 -2.58
C ASP A 33 7.59 0.44 -2.92
N THR A 34 6.32 0.76 -2.68
CA THR A 34 5.11 -0.05 -2.88
C THR A 34 4.78 -1.07 -1.78
N VAL A 35 5.62 -1.19 -0.75
CA VAL A 35 5.34 -1.95 0.47
C VAL A 35 4.98 -0.97 1.58
N VAL A 36 3.92 -1.29 2.35
CA VAL A 36 3.49 -0.40 3.44
C VAL A 36 4.43 -0.53 4.62
N ASP A 37 4.65 0.55 5.37
CA ASP A 37 5.57 0.61 6.53
C ASP A 37 5.32 -0.51 7.56
N ALA A 38 4.09 -1.03 7.64
CA ALA A 38 3.71 -2.11 8.54
C ALA A 38 4.26 -3.49 8.13
N ASP A 39 4.53 -3.68 6.84
CA ASP A 39 5.01 -4.91 6.22
C ASP A 39 6.45 -4.77 5.67
N ASP A 40 6.99 -3.55 5.64
CA ASP A 40 8.35 -3.25 5.17
C ASP A 40 9.43 -3.55 6.24
N LEU A 41 10.39 -4.40 5.87
CA LEU A 41 11.56 -4.75 6.69
C LEU A 41 12.80 -3.90 6.36
N CYS A 42 12.75 -3.12 5.29
CA CYS A 42 13.86 -2.41 4.68
C CYS A 42 13.53 -0.91 4.46
N PRO A 43 13.38 -0.13 5.53
CA PRO A 43 12.96 1.27 5.41
C PRO A 43 13.96 2.11 4.61
N GLY A 44 13.43 2.96 3.73
CA GLY A 44 14.21 3.88 2.89
C GLY A 44 14.66 3.25 1.59
N THR A 45 13.95 2.24 1.09
CA THR A 45 14.18 1.67 -0.23
C THR A 45 13.89 2.72 -1.31
N ASP A 46 14.75 2.81 -2.34
CA ASP A 46 14.50 3.75 -3.43
C ASP A 46 13.24 3.30 -4.19
N PRO A 47 12.22 4.17 -4.36
CA PRO A 47 10.95 3.83 -4.99
C PRO A 47 11.07 3.42 -6.47
N GLN A 48 12.24 3.60 -7.09
CA GLN A 48 12.51 3.16 -8.47
C GLN A 48 13.10 1.75 -8.55
N LEU A 49 13.48 1.16 -7.42
CA LEU A 49 14.03 -0.19 -7.38
C LEU A 49 12.92 -1.23 -7.30
N THR A 50 13.23 -2.43 -7.75
CA THR A 50 12.34 -3.59 -7.55
C THR A 50 12.61 -4.14 -6.16
N VAL A 51 11.54 -4.28 -5.38
CA VAL A 51 11.59 -4.81 -4.02
C VAL A 51 11.04 -6.24 -3.96
N ASP A 52 11.51 -7.00 -2.98
CA ASP A 52 10.97 -8.32 -2.66
C ASP A 52 9.67 -8.21 -1.83
N LEU A 53 9.15 -9.34 -1.33
CA LEU A 53 7.92 -9.36 -0.52
C LEU A 53 8.07 -8.70 0.86
N ASN A 54 9.31 -8.39 1.26
CA ASN A 54 9.64 -7.77 2.52
C ASN A 54 9.96 -6.27 2.37
N GLY A 55 9.82 -5.68 1.17
CA GLY A 55 10.18 -4.28 0.93
C GLY A 55 11.68 -4.04 0.68
N CYS A 56 12.47 -5.09 0.50
CA CYS A 56 13.92 -4.93 0.31
C CYS A 56 14.27 -4.92 -1.17
N ALA A 57 14.94 -3.86 -1.65
CA ALA A 57 15.61 -3.88 -2.95
C ALA A 57 16.90 -4.71 -2.88
N ASP A 58 17.42 -5.11 -4.04
CA ASP A 58 18.65 -5.90 -4.19
C ASP A 58 19.71 -5.33 -3.26
N ASN A 59 20.21 -4.11 -3.50
CA ASN A 59 21.28 -3.41 -2.76
C ASN A 59 21.13 -3.24 -1.22
N GLN A 60 20.04 -3.70 -0.60
CA GLN A 60 19.83 -3.73 0.84
C GLN A 60 20.01 -5.14 1.44
N LEU A 61 20.20 -6.16 0.60
CA LEU A 61 20.33 -7.57 0.99
C LEU A 61 21.80 -8.00 1.11
N ASP A 62 22.07 -8.94 2.00
CA ASP A 62 23.38 -9.59 2.15
C ASP A 62 23.20 -11.08 1.87
N ASP A 63 23.17 -11.42 0.58
CA ASP A 63 22.83 -12.76 0.11
C ASP A 63 23.90 -13.82 0.42
N ASP A 64 25.16 -13.41 0.67
CA ASP A 64 26.27 -14.31 0.96
C ASP A 64 26.82 -14.22 2.40
N GLY A 65 26.30 -13.29 3.20
CA GLY A 65 26.55 -13.17 4.62
C GLY A 65 27.95 -12.65 4.96
N ASP A 66 28.57 -11.89 4.04
CA ASP A 66 29.91 -11.35 4.21
C ASP A 66 29.94 -9.92 4.79
N LEU A 67 28.75 -9.37 5.10
CA LEU A 67 28.52 -8.02 5.60
C LEU A 67 28.73 -6.91 4.56
N VAL A 68 28.81 -7.27 3.28
CA VAL A 68 28.76 -6.35 2.14
C VAL A 68 27.45 -6.60 1.41
N MET A 69 26.62 -5.56 1.31
CA MET A 69 25.41 -5.67 0.49
C MET A 69 25.79 -5.88 -0.98
N ASN A 70 24.97 -6.64 -1.69
CA ASN A 70 24.99 -6.84 -3.15
C ASN A 70 25.08 -5.56 -4.00
#